data_AF-A0A821S4K0-F1
#
_entry.id   AF-A0A821S4K0-F1
#
_cell.length_a   1.000
_cell.length_b   1.000
_cell.length_c   1.000
_cell.angle_alpha   90.00
_cell.angle_beta   90.00
_cell.angle_gamma   90.00
#
_symmetry.space_group_name_H-M   'P 1'
#
loop_
_entity.id
_entity.type
_entity.pdbx_description
1 polymer ?
#
loop_
_entity_poly.entity_id
_entity_poly.type
_entity_poly.pdbx_seq_one_letter_code
_entity_poly.pdbx_strand_id
1 'polypeptide(L)'
;MSTMQDNRGRRSNSFRGDSSTIHANHRISHQTDRSISNSSTIRYGEYQNHHSYIRHSERRPKFDEQTRYAINNKNHHPHYGKRKSTTFNTSFDSPQIKRPCLLPVSYSTLVKLVNKSSDEILNELLHPNFQLDKLLNDKRMQERYDWIYSMTILLEKITKCIRSNERIRKVFEKLSDTLYLEGVYDEIRKVDPIKNQLRFNFIELFLKISNTFLVMMPDSANALTKIIERIELQFSKNISESREFEVTKKVLDEVLEEVKKIEDRQKQKQELLNAKFLNTTNTITTIENNIDQVSDDYRKLSIVPNLQEILSQQPPCLRKNIVDGTYDTGEQYLDIHFRLLREDFVGTLRDGIQQYLSKVPRKNFNIRIYENVHLLGSRLIPQGGLVYDLLLDSTIASKINWTNSRRLIYGNFLVLTFNNFQSCAYFTVEDRSQIEKRFIISVKTLKELNNFEQIQINLDEIDRSCSLTMIETMVYFEAYRPVLNALQIIPSNHRFPLGSFLLKLTNEMTTPDYIKPTTTYDF
;
A
#
# COMPACT_ATOMS: atom_id res chain seq x y z
N MET A 1 -21.37 -53.19 51.72
CA MET A 1 -20.56 -53.51 52.92
C MET A 1 -20.05 -52.20 53.50
N SER A 2 -20.06 -52.08 54.84
CA SER A 2 -19.55 -50.97 55.68
C SER A 2 -20.01 -49.53 55.32
N THR A 3 -21.04 -48.95 55.95
CA THR A 3 -21.13 -48.39 57.34
C THR A 3 -20.49 -47.00 57.47
N MET A 4 -21.29 -45.92 57.60
CA MET A 4 -21.65 -45.24 58.89
C MET A 4 -20.55 -44.28 59.39
N GLN A 5 -20.78 -43.15 60.08
CA GLN A 5 -22.00 -42.50 60.59
C GLN A 5 -21.65 -41.06 61.08
N ASP A 6 -22.66 -40.19 61.24
CA ASP A 6 -22.78 -39.21 62.36
C ASP A 6 -21.73 -38.08 62.56
N ASN A 7 -22.02 -36.94 63.25
CA ASN A 7 -23.27 -36.36 63.75
C ASN A 7 -23.11 -34.84 64.05
N ARG A 8 -24.24 -34.14 64.26
CA ARG A 8 -24.43 -32.90 65.07
C ARG A 8 -23.67 -31.63 64.61
N GLY A 9 -24.26 -30.43 64.65
CA GLY A 9 -25.65 -30.07 64.93
C GLY A 9 -25.86 -28.55 65.11
N ARG A 10 -27.10 -28.10 64.83
CA ARG A 10 -27.91 -27.08 65.55
C ARG A 10 -27.14 -25.98 66.36
N ARG A 11 -27.48 -24.68 66.30
CA ARG A 11 -28.85 -24.12 66.14
C ARG A 11 -28.87 -22.58 65.94
N SER A 12 -29.77 -22.13 65.06
CA SER A 12 -30.73 -21.01 65.23
C SER A 12 -30.33 -19.57 65.66
N ASN A 13 -30.79 -18.62 64.82
CA ASN A 13 -31.61 -17.42 65.18
C ASN A 13 -30.92 -16.18 65.82
N SER A 14 -31.41 -14.94 65.63
CA SER A 14 -32.37 -14.35 64.66
C SER A 14 -32.53 -12.83 64.91
N PHE A 15 -32.77 -12.02 63.84
CA PHE A 15 -33.56 -10.74 63.86
C PHE A 15 -33.03 -9.56 64.73
N ARG A 16 -33.40 -8.28 64.58
CA ARG A 16 -33.90 -7.42 63.46
C ARG A 16 -33.85 -5.94 63.93
N GLY A 17 -33.70 -4.98 63.00
CA GLY A 17 -34.14 -3.57 63.15
C GLY A 17 -33.33 -2.66 64.10
N ASP A 18 -33.54 -1.33 64.15
CA ASP A 18 -34.25 -0.46 63.18
C ASP A 18 -33.97 1.05 63.45
N SER A 19 -34.02 1.89 62.40
CA SER A 19 -34.43 3.33 62.37
C SER A 19 -33.68 4.49 63.10
N SER A 20 -33.93 5.71 62.58
CA SER A 20 -33.57 7.09 63.06
C SER A 20 -32.08 7.51 63.00
N THR A 21 -31.57 8.55 62.32
CA THR A 21 -32.00 9.80 61.61
C THR A 21 -31.96 11.13 62.41
N ILE A 22 -31.25 12.13 61.80
CA ILE A 22 -31.30 13.62 61.89
C ILE A 22 -30.52 14.43 63.01
N HIS A 23 -29.71 15.41 62.53
CA HIS A 23 -29.29 16.72 63.13
C HIS A 23 -28.38 16.79 64.41
N ALA A 24 -27.64 17.88 64.71
CA ALA A 24 -27.02 18.98 63.92
C ALA A 24 -26.12 19.91 64.79
N ASN A 25 -25.23 20.68 64.14
CA ASN A 25 -24.74 22.04 64.49
C ASN A 25 -23.75 22.36 65.65
N HIS A 26 -22.68 23.07 65.25
CA HIS A 26 -21.95 24.16 65.97
C HIS A 26 -21.11 23.80 67.23
N ARG A 27 -20.06 24.54 67.64
CA ARG A 27 -19.71 25.97 67.40
C ARG A 27 -18.21 26.33 67.62
N ILE A 28 -17.62 27.11 66.70
CA ILE A 28 -16.62 28.22 66.84
C ILE A 28 -15.36 28.09 67.73
N SER A 29 -14.17 28.35 67.14
CA SER A 29 -13.22 29.41 67.61
C SER A 29 -12.15 29.82 66.56
N HIS A 30 -11.75 31.09 66.62
CA HIS A 30 -10.88 31.88 65.73
C HIS A 30 -9.40 31.38 65.63
N GLN A 31 -8.77 31.39 64.43
CA GLN A 31 -7.88 32.46 63.89
C GLN A 31 -6.53 32.57 64.64
N THR A 32 -5.34 32.60 64.02
CA THR A 32 -4.91 32.96 62.65
C THR A 32 -4.31 31.71 61.90
N ASP A 33 -3.45 31.71 60.86
CA ASP A 33 -2.71 32.76 60.12
C ASP A 33 -2.43 32.39 58.63
N ARG A 34 -1.53 33.16 57.99
CA ARG A 34 -1.11 33.19 56.57
C ARG A 34 -0.35 31.96 56.04
N SER A 35 -0.72 31.49 54.85
CA SER A 35 0.07 31.67 53.60
C SER A 35 -0.62 31.01 52.39
N ILE A 36 -0.26 31.46 51.18
CA ILE A 36 -1.08 31.34 49.96
C ILE A 36 -0.65 30.15 49.09
N SER A 37 -1.60 29.29 48.70
CA SER A 37 -1.44 28.31 47.61
C SER A 37 -2.46 28.59 46.50
N ASN A 38 -2.00 29.19 45.40
CA ASN A 38 -2.85 29.48 44.24
C ASN A 38 -3.03 28.23 43.36
N SER A 39 -4.18 27.58 43.48
CA SER A 39 -4.71 26.73 42.42
C SER A 39 -5.22 27.61 41.28
N SER A 40 -4.61 27.51 40.09
CA SER A 40 -5.06 28.24 38.89
C SER A 40 -5.56 27.27 37.83
N THR A 41 -6.87 27.28 37.61
CA THR A 41 -7.55 26.54 36.54
C THR A 41 -7.12 27.09 35.18
N ILE A 42 -6.32 26.33 34.42
CA ILE A 42 -5.99 26.69 33.04
C ILE A 42 -7.09 26.18 32.11
N ARG A 43 -7.78 27.11 31.45
CA ARG A 43 -8.71 26.81 30.36
C ARG A 43 -7.92 26.45 29.11
N TYR A 44 -8.29 25.36 28.42
CA TYR A 44 -7.81 25.11 27.07
C TYR A 44 -8.37 26.17 26.12
N GLY A 45 -7.49 26.98 25.54
CA GLY A 45 -7.85 28.02 24.57
C GLY A 45 -8.03 27.45 23.16
N GLU A 46 -9.02 27.97 22.44
CA GLU A 46 -9.22 27.68 21.02
C GLU A 46 -8.07 28.30 20.20
N TYR A 47 -7.20 27.46 19.62
CA TYR A 47 -6.19 27.94 18.67
C TYR A 47 -6.81 28.17 17.30
N GLN A 48 -7.24 29.42 17.06
CA GLN A 48 -7.54 29.89 15.70
C GLN A 48 -6.24 30.08 14.91
N ASN A 49 -6.01 29.23 13.91
CA ASN A 49 -4.89 29.38 12.99
C ASN A 49 -5.08 30.59 12.07
N HIS A 50 -4.64 31.76 12.53
CA HIS A 50 -4.46 32.94 11.68
C HIS A 50 -3.21 32.77 10.80
N HIS A 51 -3.40 32.35 9.54
CA HIS A 51 -2.39 32.53 8.51
C HIS A 51 -2.27 34.01 8.14
N SER A 52 -1.27 34.69 8.70
CA SER A 52 -0.86 36.03 8.29
C SER A 52 -0.12 35.96 6.94
N TYR A 53 -0.73 36.54 5.90
CA TYR A 53 -0.09 36.69 4.59
C TYR A 53 1.02 37.74 4.64
N ILE A 54 2.28 37.30 4.68
CA ILE A 54 3.42 38.17 4.36
C ILE A 54 3.46 38.34 2.83
N ARG A 55 3.08 39.53 2.35
CA ARG A 55 3.21 39.90 0.94
C ARG A 55 4.67 40.26 0.63
N HIS A 56 5.40 39.37 -0.02
CA HIS A 56 6.56 39.79 -0.81
C HIS A 56 6.08 40.26 -2.19
N SER A 57 6.39 41.50 -2.52
CA SER A 57 6.08 42.12 -3.80
C SER A 57 7.25 41.97 -4.76
N GLU A 58 7.14 41.08 -5.74
CA GLU A 58 8.03 41.07 -6.90
C GLU A 58 7.28 41.41 -8.19
N ARG A 59 7.88 42.30 -8.96
CA ARG A 59 7.27 42.91 -10.15
C ARG A 59 7.43 41.98 -11.34
N ARG A 60 6.32 41.58 -11.98
CA ARG A 60 6.36 41.04 -13.34
C ARG A 60 6.31 42.20 -14.35
N PRO A 61 7.19 42.24 -15.37
CA PRO A 61 7.06 43.20 -16.46
C PRO A 61 5.85 42.86 -17.34
N LYS A 62 5.17 43.90 -17.82
CA LYS A 62 4.11 43.78 -18.83
C LYS A 62 4.73 43.67 -20.23
N PHE A 63 4.08 42.94 -21.13
CA PHE A 63 4.08 43.23 -22.56
C PHE A 63 2.68 42.95 -23.14
N ASP A 64 2.32 43.71 -24.17
CA ASP A 64 0.93 44.12 -24.41
C ASP A 64 0.06 43.18 -25.27
N GLU A 65 -1.26 43.31 -25.09
CA GLU A 65 -2.28 42.80 -26.01
C GLU A 65 -2.45 43.69 -27.26
N GLN A 66 -2.44 43.05 -28.43
CA GLN A 66 -3.08 43.47 -29.70
C GLN A 66 -3.02 42.22 -30.63
N THR A 67 -4.06 41.74 -31.34
CA THR A 67 -5.38 42.31 -31.65
C THR A 67 -6.38 41.21 -32.04
N ARG A 68 -7.57 41.20 -31.39
CA ARG A 68 -8.95 41.25 -31.96
C ARG A 68 -9.46 40.28 -33.07
N TYR A 69 -10.64 39.70 -32.76
CA TYR A 69 -11.80 39.28 -33.60
C TYR A 69 -11.57 38.24 -34.73
N ALA A 70 -12.22 37.07 -34.85
CA ALA A 70 -13.61 36.58 -34.65
C ALA A 70 -14.42 36.38 -35.97
N ILE A 71 -15.36 35.42 -35.94
CA ILE A 71 -16.52 35.18 -36.86
C ILE A 71 -16.42 34.02 -37.91
N ASN A 72 -17.17 32.95 -37.59
CA ASN A 72 -18.05 32.07 -38.40
C ASN A 72 -17.67 31.40 -39.74
N ASN A 73 -17.95 30.08 -39.77
CA ASN A 73 -18.68 29.29 -40.78
C ASN A 73 -18.58 29.65 -42.28
N LYS A 74 -18.20 28.65 -43.10
CA LYS A 74 -19.17 27.87 -43.92
C LYS A 74 -18.51 26.70 -44.66
N ASN A 75 -19.27 25.61 -44.82
CA ASN A 75 -19.04 24.57 -45.82
C ASN A 75 -18.96 25.17 -47.24
N HIS A 76 -18.13 24.62 -48.13
CA HIS A 76 -18.41 24.52 -49.58
C HIS A 76 -17.55 23.41 -50.21
N HIS A 77 -18.20 22.43 -50.85
CA HIS A 77 -17.56 21.59 -51.87
C HIS A 77 -17.47 22.38 -53.19
N PRO A 78 -16.51 22.02 -54.06
CA PRO A 78 -16.72 22.10 -55.51
C PRO A 78 -16.70 20.71 -56.18
N HIS A 79 -17.34 20.63 -57.35
CA HIS A 79 -17.73 19.41 -58.03
C HIS A 79 -17.01 19.25 -59.38
N TYR A 80 -16.78 17.98 -59.77
CA TYR A 80 -16.60 17.45 -61.13
C TYR A 80 -15.47 17.93 -62.07
N GLY A 81 -14.76 16.93 -62.59
CA GLY A 81 -14.00 16.99 -63.85
C GLY A 81 -13.70 15.59 -64.40
N LYS A 82 -14.63 14.98 -65.17
CA LYS A 82 -14.38 13.70 -65.85
C LYS A 82 -13.52 13.92 -67.10
N ARG A 83 -12.41 13.17 -67.25
CA ARG A 83 -11.85 12.79 -68.57
C ARG A 83 -11.51 11.31 -68.59
N LYS A 84 -11.67 10.68 -69.77
CA LYS A 84 -11.53 9.23 -69.99
C LYS A 84 -10.10 8.87 -70.42
N SER A 85 -9.73 7.63 -70.09
CA SER A 85 -8.81 6.73 -70.83
C SER A 85 -7.45 7.27 -71.31
N THR A 86 -6.36 6.63 -70.84
CA THR A 86 -5.67 5.59 -71.64
C THR A 86 -4.80 4.71 -70.74
N THR A 87 -4.80 3.41 -71.00
CA THR A 87 -3.89 2.43 -70.40
C THR A 87 -2.51 2.58 -70.99
N PHE A 88 -1.47 2.70 -70.14
CA PHE A 88 -0.11 2.31 -70.49
C PHE A 88 0.53 1.60 -69.30
N ASN A 89 0.89 0.34 -69.50
CA ASN A 89 1.71 -0.42 -68.56
C ASN A 89 3.17 0.01 -68.70
N THR A 90 3.75 0.57 -67.65
CA THR A 90 5.20 0.55 -67.43
C THR A 90 5.46 0.22 -65.98
N SER A 91 5.90 -1.01 -65.74
CA SER A 91 6.41 -1.51 -64.47
C SER A 91 7.66 -0.74 -64.05
N PHE A 92 7.62 -0.10 -62.89
CA PHE A 92 8.82 0.28 -62.14
C PHE A 92 8.59 0.03 -60.65
N ASP A 93 9.40 -0.87 -60.09
CA ASP A 93 9.41 -1.16 -58.66
C ASP A 93 9.79 0.08 -57.87
N SER A 94 8.91 0.47 -56.95
CA SER A 94 9.24 1.38 -55.85
C SER A 94 9.08 0.59 -54.55
N PRO A 95 10.10 0.51 -53.69
CA PRO A 95 10.00 -0.29 -52.47
C PRO A 95 8.91 0.30 -51.58
N GLN A 96 7.84 -0.47 -51.35
CA GLN A 96 6.83 -0.07 -50.38
C GLN A 96 7.45 -0.06 -48.98
N ILE A 97 7.80 1.14 -48.52
CA ILE A 97 8.07 1.41 -47.11
C ILE A 97 6.78 1.06 -46.35
N LYS A 98 6.74 -0.14 -45.78
CA LYS A 98 5.64 -0.61 -44.95
C LYS A 98 5.47 0.38 -43.80
N ARG A 99 4.36 1.13 -43.81
CA ARG A 99 3.97 1.96 -42.66
C ARG A 99 3.91 1.05 -41.43
N PRO A 100 4.48 1.45 -40.28
CA PRO A 100 4.44 0.61 -39.09
C PRO A 100 2.98 0.44 -38.65
N CYS A 101 2.51 -0.81 -38.61
CA CYS A 101 1.17 -1.12 -38.13
C CYS A 101 1.06 -0.75 -36.65
N LEU A 102 0.23 0.25 -36.35
CA LEU A 102 0.00 0.78 -34.99
C LEU A 102 -0.91 -0.09 -34.11
N LEU A 103 -1.38 -1.23 -34.63
CA LEU A 103 -2.26 -2.14 -33.90
C LEU A 103 -1.47 -3.30 -33.27
N PRO A 104 -1.68 -3.60 -31.98
CA PRO A 104 -1.13 -4.80 -31.34
C PRO A 104 -1.60 -6.09 -32.03
N VAL A 105 -0.75 -7.11 -31.94
CA VAL A 105 -0.86 -8.44 -32.59
C VAL A 105 -2.30 -8.94 -32.68
N SER A 106 -2.72 -9.41 -33.85
CA SER A 106 -4.09 -9.90 -34.07
C SER A 106 -4.35 -11.24 -33.37
N TYR A 107 -5.59 -11.50 -32.96
CA TYR A 107 -5.99 -12.82 -32.43
C TYR A 107 -5.66 -13.95 -33.42
N SER A 108 -5.86 -13.72 -34.72
CA SER A 108 -5.50 -14.69 -35.76
C SER A 108 -4.00 -15.03 -35.79
N THR A 109 -3.15 -14.09 -35.36
CA THR A 109 -1.70 -14.29 -35.25
C THR A 109 -1.38 -15.14 -34.02
N LEU A 110 -2.01 -14.85 -32.86
CA LEU A 110 -1.89 -15.68 -31.65
C LEU A 110 -2.28 -17.14 -31.91
N VAL A 111 -3.46 -17.38 -32.49
CA VAL A 111 -3.94 -18.74 -32.82
C VAL A 111 -3.00 -19.46 -33.81
N LYS A 112 -2.43 -18.75 -34.78
CA LYS A 112 -1.40 -19.31 -35.68
C LYS A 112 -0.13 -19.69 -34.94
N LEU A 113 0.34 -18.87 -34.00
CA LEU A 113 1.50 -19.17 -33.17
C LEU A 113 1.26 -20.37 -32.24
N VAL A 114 0.04 -20.55 -31.71
CA VAL A 114 -0.29 -21.69 -30.83
C VAL A 114 -0.04 -23.04 -31.52
N ASN A 115 -0.09 -23.10 -32.85
CA ASN A 115 0.17 -24.33 -33.62
C ASN A 115 1.63 -24.51 -34.08
N LYS A 116 2.54 -23.56 -33.78
CA LYS A 116 3.97 -23.66 -34.13
C LYS A 116 4.77 -24.49 -33.11
N SER A 117 6.01 -24.83 -33.48
CA SER A 117 7.00 -25.41 -32.57
C SER A 117 7.44 -24.40 -31.50
N SER A 118 7.91 -24.87 -30.34
CA SER A 118 8.28 -24.00 -29.22
C SER A 118 9.41 -23.01 -29.58
N ASP A 119 10.40 -23.44 -30.37
CA ASP A 119 11.49 -22.57 -30.81
C ASP A 119 11.04 -21.50 -31.82
N GLU A 120 10.10 -21.84 -32.72
CA GLU A 120 9.47 -20.84 -33.59
C GLU A 120 8.64 -19.82 -32.81
N ILE A 121 7.88 -20.25 -31.79
CA ILE A 121 7.16 -19.34 -30.90
C ILE A 121 8.16 -18.39 -30.22
N LEU A 122 9.25 -18.92 -29.66
CA LEU A 122 10.27 -18.12 -28.99
C LEU A 122 11.05 -17.19 -29.94
N ASN A 123 11.18 -17.54 -31.23
CA ASN A 123 11.70 -16.65 -32.26
C ASN A 123 10.74 -15.48 -32.56
N GLU A 124 9.44 -15.77 -32.70
CA GLU A 124 8.42 -14.77 -33.03
C GLU A 124 8.16 -13.82 -31.85
N LEU A 125 8.03 -14.32 -30.61
CA LEU A 125 7.80 -13.49 -29.42
C LEU A 125 8.92 -12.48 -29.15
N LEU A 126 10.16 -12.85 -29.47
CA LEU A 126 11.35 -11.98 -29.34
C LEU A 126 11.62 -11.12 -30.59
N HIS A 127 10.87 -11.30 -31.67
CA HIS A 127 11.07 -10.53 -32.89
C HIS A 127 10.63 -9.06 -32.68
N PRO A 128 11.44 -8.05 -33.03
CA PRO A 128 11.12 -6.64 -32.74
C PRO A 128 9.75 -6.18 -33.24
N ASN A 129 9.31 -6.67 -34.40
CA ASN A 129 8.01 -6.32 -34.98
C ASN A 129 6.81 -6.92 -34.22
N PHE A 130 7.01 -7.97 -33.41
CA PHE A 130 5.94 -8.61 -32.63
C PHE A 130 5.45 -7.73 -31.47
N GLN A 131 6.34 -6.88 -30.92
CA GLN A 131 6.00 -5.89 -29.89
C GLN A 131 5.31 -6.51 -28.65
N LEU A 132 5.91 -7.59 -28.12
CA LEU A 132 5.39 -8.37 -26.99
C LEU A 132 4.92 -7.48 -25.81
N ASP A 133 5.68 -6.45 -25.45
CA ASP A 133 5.34 -5.54 -24.35
C ASP A 133 3.99 -4.84 -24.55
N LYS A 134 3.63 -4.50 -25.80
CA LYS A 134 2.33 -3.88 -26.14
C LYS A 134 1.19 -4.89 -26.13
N LEU A 135 1.49 -6.16 -26.42
CA LEU A 135 0.51 -7.25 -26.40
C LEU A 135 0.18 -7.66 -24.96
N LEU A 136 1.19 -7.76 -24.08
CA LEU A 136 1.01 -8.06 -22.66
C LEU A 136 0.29 -6.93 -21.91
N ASN A 137 0.42 -5.69 -22.39
CA ASN A 137 -0.28 -4.51 -21.87
C ASN A 137 -1.51 -4.10 -22.71
N ASP A 138 -2.07 -5.04 -23.46
CA ASP A 138 -3.33 -4.83 -24.19
C ASP A 138 -4.53 -5.11 -23.28
N LYS A 139 -5.51 -4.19 -23.22
CA LYS A 139 -6.75 -4.36 -22.44
C LYS A 139 -7.50 -5.64 -22.77
N ARG A 140 -7.36 -6.15 -24.00
CA ARG A 140 -7.95 -7.42 -24.44
C ARG A 140 -7.46 -8.62 -23.61
N MET A 141 -6.31 -8.54 -22.95
CA MET A 141 -5.84 -9.58 -22.02
C MET A 141 -6.69 -9.67 -20.74
N GLN A 142 -7.34 -8.59 -20.32
CA GLN A 142 -8.24 -8.56 -19.14
C GLN A 142 -9.70 -8.83 -19.54
N GLU A 143 -10.11 -8.30 -20.69
CA GLU A 143 -11.50 -8.34 -21.15
C GLU A 143 -11.91 -9.68 -21.79
N ARG A 144 -10.94 -10.51 -22.22
CA ARG A 144 -11.22 -11.69 -23.07
C ARG A 144 -10.44 -12.95 -22.70
N TYR A 145 -11.18 -13.96 -22.22
CA TYR A 145 -10.64 -15.28 -21.89
C TYR A 145 -9.90 -15.96 -23.06
N ASP A 146 -10.35 -15.80 -24.31
CA ASP A 146 -9.73 -16.44 -25.46
C ASP A 146 -8.32 -15.89 -25.77
N TRP A 147 -8.07 -14.61 -25.48
CA TRP A 147 -6.76 -13.98 -25.64
C TRP A 147 -5.78 -14.44 -24.59
N ILE A 148 -6.17 -14.34 -23.32
CA ILE A 148 -5.31 -14.70 -22.20
C ILE A 148 -4.99 -16.19 -22.20
N TYR A 149 -5.97 -17.07 -22.43
CA TYR A 149 -5.75 -18.51 -22.54
C TYR A 149 -4.79 -18.86 -23.68
N SER A 150 -4.93 -18.21 -24.84
CA SER A 150 -3.98 -18.39 -25.95
C SER A 150 -2.56 -17.95 -25.57
N MET A 151 -2.43 -16.82 -24.86
CA MET A 151 -1.12 -16.33 -24.40
C MET A 151 -0.49 -17.25 -23.34
N THR A 152 -1.28 -17.78 -22.40
CA THR A 152 -0.83 -18.78 -21.41
C THR A 152 -0.34 -20.06 -22.11
N ILE A 153 -1.02 -20.53 -23.17
CA ILE A 153 -0.52 -21.67 -23.96
C ILE A 153 0.82 -21.35 -24.63
N LEU A 154 1.01 -20.16 -25.20
CA LEU A 154 2.30 -19.77 -25.80
C LEU A 154 3.41 -19.72 -24.76
N LEU A 155 3.13 -19.16 -23.57
CA LEU A 155 4.09 -19.07 -22.47
C LEU A 155 4.45 -20.45 -21.90
N GLU A 156 3.50 -21.37 -21.78
CA GLU A 156 3.78 -22.76 -21.36
C GLU A 156 4.55 -23.53 -22.44
N LYS A 157 4.29 -23.28 -23.73
CA LYS A 157 5.04 -23.93 -24.81
C LYS A 157 6.50 -23.51 -24.86
N ILE A 158 6.84 -22.25 -24.54
CA ILE A 158 8.25 -21.82 -24.53
C ILE A 158 9.03 -22.32 -23.32
N THR A 159 8.41 -22.69 -22.19
CA THR A 159 9.15 -23.29 -21.06
C THR A 159 9.79 -24.64 -21.42
N LYS A 160 9.26 -25.32 -22.45
CA LYS A 160 9.79 -26.57 -23.00
C LYS A 160 11.06 -26.38 -23.86
N CYS A 161 11.47 -25.14 -24.17
CA CYS A 161 12.71 -24.85 -24.91
C CYS A 161 13.97 -24.94 -24.02
N ILE A 162 14.32 -26.15 -23.58
CA ILE A 162 15.45 -26.46 -22.66
C ILE A 162 16.79 -25.81 -23.08
N ARG A 163 17.02 -25.61 -24.39
CA ARG A 163 18.27 -25.03 -24.93
C ARG A 163 18.30 -23.49 -25.00
N SER A 164 17.22 -22.81 -24.59
CA SER A 164 17.01 -21.38 -24.83
C SER A 164 16.72 -20.58 -23.55
N ASN A 165 17.22 -21.00 -22.39
CA ASN A 165 16.96 -20.38 -21.08
C ASN A 165 17.14 -18.86 -21.05
N GLU A 166 18.25 -18.32 -21.60
CA GLU A 166 18.48 -16.86 -21.67
C GLU A 166 17.46 -16.12 -22.54
N ARG A 167 16.85 -16.79 -23.50
CA ARG A 167 15.80 -16.24 -24.35
C ARG A 167 14.44 -16.29 -23.67
N ILE A 168 14.17 -17.35 -22.89
CA ILE A 168 12.98 -17.46 -22.05
C ILE A 168 13.01 -16.39 -20.95
N ARG A 169 14.17 -16.15 -20.32
CA ARG A 169 14.37 -15.03 -19.36
C ARG A 169 13.95 -13.69 -19.95
N LYS A 170 14.40 -13.35 -21.16
CA LYS A 170 13.99 -12.11 -21.87
C LYS A 170 12.50 -11.99 -22.16
N VAL A 171 11.76 -13.10 -22.21
CA VAL A 171 10.29 -13.09 -22.29
C VAL A 171 9.69 -12.90 -20.89
N PHE A 172 10.21 -13.59 -19.88
CA PHE A 172 9.73 -13.52 -18.50
C PHE A 172 10.01 -12.17 -17.81
N GLU A 173 11.14 -11.53 -18.09
CA GLU A 173 11.47 -10.14 -17.70
C GLU A 173 10.37 -9.15 -18.12
N LYS A 174 9.65 -9.45 -19.21
CA LYS A 174 8.56 -8.63 -19.75
C LYS A 174 7.18 -8.98 -19.20
N LEU A 175 7.03 -10.05 -18.40
CA LEU A 175 5.74 -10.44 -17.81
C LEU A 175 5.42 -9.63 -16.54
N SER A 176 6.45 -9.26 -15.78
CA SER A 176 6.31 -8.42 -14.59
C SER A 176 5.56 -7.13 -14.91
N ASP A 177 4.62 -6.75 -14.04
CA ASP A 177 3.87 -5.50 -14.11
C ASP A 177 3.03 -5.30 -15.40
N THR A 178 2.46 -6.39 -15.94
CA THR A 178 1.63 -6.36 -17.15
C THR A 178 0.14 -6.64 -16.92
N LEU A 179 -0.70 -6.07 -17.79
CA LEU A 179 -2.15 -6.33 -17.80
C LEU A 179 -2.50 -7.82 -18.00
N TYR A 180 -1.60 -8.62 -18.60
CA TYR A 180 -1.73 -10.08 -18.65
C TYR A 180 -1.78 -10.71 -17.26
N LEU A 181 -0.88 -10.35 -16.34
CA LEU A 181 -0.87 -10.91 -14.98
C LEU A 181 -2.11 -10.50 -14.17
N GLU A 182 -2.60 -9.27 -14.37
CA GLU A 182 -3.88 -8.82 -13.81
C GLU A 182 -5.06 -9.65 -14.36
N GLY A 183 -5.08 -9.86 -15.68
CA GLY A 183 -6.07 -10.72 -16.32
C GLY A 183 -6.02 -12.16 -15.80
N VAL A 184 -4.83 -12.70 -15.49
CA VAL A 184 -4.70 -14.05 -14.92
C VAL A 184 -5.33 -14.08 -13.54
N TYR A 185 -4.97 -13.12 -12.68
CA TYR A 185 -5.53 -12.98 -11.33
C TYR A 185 -7.07 -12.88 -11.35
N ASP A 186 -7.63 -12.13 -12.31
CA ASP A 186 -9.08 -12.00 -12.49
C ASP A 186 -9.75 -13.26 -13.07
N GLU A 187 -9.13 -13.97 -14.00
CA GLU A 187 -9.68 -15.22 -14.57
C GLU A 187 -9.64 -16.39 -13.59
N ILE A 188 -8.68 -16.44 -12.66
CA ILE A 188 -8.62 -17.45 -11.57
C ILE A 188 -9.85 -17.36 -10.66
N ARG A 189 -10.44 -16.17 -10.49
CA ARG A 189 -11.69 -15.97 -9.72
C ARG A 189 -12.93 -16.50 -10.44
N LYS A 190 -12.89 -16.69 -11.77
CA LYS A 190 -14.07 -16.98 -12.60
C LYS A 190 -14.24 -18.49 -12.78
N VAL A 191 -15.41 -19.01 -12.41
CA VAL A 191 -15.83 -20.35 -12.84
C VAL A 191 -16.08 -20.36 -14.35
N ASP A 192 -15.83 -21.50 -14.97
CA ASP A 192 -16.23 -21.77 -16.34
C ASP A 192 -17.77 -21.72 -16.44
N PRO A 193 -18.34 -20.92 -17.36
CA PRO A 193 -19.79 -20.76 -17.45
C PRO A 193 -20.52 -22.00 -17.98
N ILE A 194 -19.80 -22.96 -18.58
CA ILE A 194 -20.35 -24.21 -19.12
C ILE A 194 -20.19 -25.35 -18.10
N LYS A 195 -18.99 -25.51 -17.53
CA LYS A 195 -18.72 -26.56 -16.53
C LYS A 195 -19.20 -26.20 -15.11
N ASN A 196 -19.43 -24.92 -14.81
CA ASN A 196 -19.68 -24.38 -13.45
C ASN A 196 -18.62 -24.79 -12.43
N GLN A 197 -17.35 -24.82 -12.86
CA GLN A 197 -16.18 -25.25 -12.07
C GLN A 197 -15.00 -24.32 -12.36
N LEU A 198 -13.95 -24.35 -11.54
CA LEU A 198 -12.71 -23.63 -11.83
C LEU A 198 -12.10 -24.13 -13.16
N ARG A 199 -11.41 -23.24 -13.88
CA ARG A 199 -10.76 -23.59 -15.15
C ARG A 199 -9.43 -24.31 -14.92
N PHE A 200 -9.50 -25.53 -14.37
CA PHE A 200 -8.35 -26.33 -13.92
C PHE A 200 -7.19 -26.36 -14.94
N ASN A 201 -7.45 -26.65 -16.22
CA ASN A 201 -6.41 -26.66 -17.25
C ASN A 201 -5.71 -25.30 -17.46
N PHE A 202 -6.42 -24.17 -17.34
CA PHE A 202 -5.78 -22.83 -17.41
C PHE A 202 -4.89 -22.59 -16.20
N ILE A 203 -5.36 -22.97 -15.01
CA ILE A 203 -4.60 -22.86 -13.76
C ILE A 203 -3.36 -23.76 -13.81
N GLU A 204 -3.48 -25.01 -14.27
CA GLU A 204 -2.37 -25.97 -14.42
C GLU A 204 -1.29 -25.45 -15.39
N LEU A 205 -1.69 -24.89 -16.54
CA LEU A 205 -0.76 -24.25 -17.48
C LEU A 205 -0.04 -23.05 -16.84
N PHE A 206 -0.77 -22.22 -16.08
CA PHE A 206 -0.18 -21.07 -15.38
C PHE A 206 0.78 -21.49 -14.26
N LEU A 207 0.46 -22.52 -13.48
CA LEU A 207 1.34 -23.05 -12.43
C LEU A 207 2.64 -23.62 -13.01
N LYS A 208 2.60 -24.30 -14.16
CA LYS A 208 3.81 -24.77 -14.88
C LYS A 208 4.71 -23.61 -15.34
N ILE A 209 4.12 -22.52 -15.84
CA ILE A 209 4.85 -21.29 -16.16
C ILE A 209 5.46 -20.70 -14.88
N SER A 210 4.67 -20.62 -13.80
CA SER A 210 5.09 -20.06 -12.52
C SER A 210 6.26 -20.83 -11.91
N ASN A 211 6.22 -22.17 -11.89
CA ASN A 211 7.34 -23.00 -11.44
C ASN A 211 8.62 -22.67 -12.23
N THR A 212 8.52 -22.65 -13.57
CA THR A 212 9.65 -22.31 -14.44
C THR A 212 10.18 -20.90 -14.16
N PHE A 213 9.29 -19.91 -14.00
CA PHE A 213 9.64 -18.52 -13.71
C PHE A 213 10.38 -18.40 -12.36
N LEU A 214 9.85 -19.01 -11.30
CA LEU A 214 10.42 -19.00 -9.95
C LEU A 214 11.81 -19.63 -9.91
N VAL A 215 12.01 -20.77 -10.59
CA VAL A 215 13.32 -21.43 -10.71
C VAL A 215 14.31 -20.57 -11.52
N MET A 216 13.85 -19.90 -12.58
CA MET A 216 14.74 -19.13 -13.46
C MET A 216 15.09 -17.73 -12.94
N MET A 217 14.20 -17.11 -12.15
CA MET A 217 14.27 -15.71 -11.70
C MET A 217 13.74 -15.54 -10.25
N PRO A 218 14.36 -16.19 -9.23
CA PRO A 218 13.84 -16.21 -7.86
C PRO A 218 13.79 -14.83 -7.18
N ASP A 219 14.67 -13.89 -7.53
CA ASP A 219 14.61 -12.50 -7.03
C ASP A 219 13.38 -11.73 -7.56
N SER A 220 12.67 -12.24 -8.58
CA SER A 220 11.44 -11.66 -9.15
C SER A 220 10.15 -12.37 -8.70
N ALA A 221 10.23 -13.32 -7.76
CA ALA A 221 9.10 -14.16 -7.34
C ALA A 221 7.85 -13.36 -6.92
N ASN A 222 8.03 -12.20 -6.30
CA ASN A 222 6.97 -11.28 -5.84
C ASN A 222 5.97 -10.85 -6.92
N ALA A 223 6.33 -10.97 -8.21
CA ALA A 223 5.40 -10.72 -9.32
C ALA A 223 4.28 -11.78 -9.42
N LEU A 224 4.53 -13.01 -8.95
CA LEU A 224 3.62 -14.15 -9.06
C LEU A 224 3.03 -14.58 -7.70
N THR A 225 3.69 -14.31 -6.56
CA THR A 225 3.26 -14.77 -5.23
C THR A 225 1.77 -14.52 -4.97
N LYS A 226 1.28 -13.29 -5.20
CA LYS A 226 -0.14 -12.91 -5.02
C LYS A 226 -1.13 -13.69 -5.89
N ILE A 227 -0.68 -14.17 -7.04
CA ILE A 227 -1.49 -14.99 -7.95
C ILE A 227 -1.52 -16.44 -7.45
N ILE A 228 -0.40 -16.94 -6.92
CA ILE A 228 -0.27 -18.28 -6.35
C ILE A 228 -1.08 -18.41 -5.05
N GLU A 229 -0.93 -17.47 -4.10
CA GLU A 229 -1.77 -17.34 -2.90
C GLU A 229 -3.28 -17.34 -3.26
N ARG A 230 -3.64 -16.62 -4.34
CA ARG A 230 -5.02 -16.56 -4.82
C ARG A 230 -5.51 -17.89 -5.38
N ILE A 231 -4.66 -18.67 -6.06
CA ILE A 231 -4.99 -20.02 -6.52
C ILE A 231 -5.19 -20.94 -5.31
N GLU A 232 -4.27 -20.93 -4.34
CA GLU A 232 -4.38 -21.71 -3.11
C GLU A 232 -5.71 -21.47 -2.39
N LEU A 233 -6.10 -20.20 -2.24
CA LEU A 233 -7.37 -19.79 -1.66
C LEU A 233 -8.60 -20.27 -2.47
N GLN A 234 -8.52 -20.39 -3.79
CA GLN A 234 -9.61 -20.99 -4.58
C GLN A 234 -9.68 -22.51 -4.37
N PHE A 235 -8.55 -23.20 -4.22
CA PHE A 235 -8.50 -24.64 -3.99
C PHE A 235 -8.91 -25.05 -2.57
N SER A 236 -8.68 -24.19 -1.56
CA SER A 236 -9.18 -24.41 -0.20
C SER A 236 -10.69 -24.17 -0.09
N LYS A 237 -11.23 -23.18 -0.82
CA LYS A 237 -12.68 -22.88 -0.82
C LYS A 237 -13.52 -23.81 -1.70
N ASN A 238 -12.98 -24.37 -2.79
CA ASN A 238 -13.72 -25.17 -3.78
C ASN A 238 -13.18 -26.61 -3.87
N ILE A 239 -13.38 -27.42 -2.82
CA ILE A 239 -12.95 -28.82 -2.80
C ILE A 239 -13.76 -29.65 -3.82
N SER A 240 -13.08 -30.47 -4.61
CA SER A 240 -13.68 -31.32 -5.64
C SER A 240 -12.95 -32.67 -5.72
N GLU A 241 -13.69 -33.76 -5.86
CA GLU A 241 -13.14 -35.11 -6.11
C GLU A 241 -12.83 -35.36 -7.61
N SER A 242 -12.82 -34.31 -8.43
CA SER A 242 -12.50 -34.45 -9.85
C SER A 242 -11.01 -34.71 -10.07
N ARG A 243 -10.70 -35.60 -11.02
CA ARG A 243 -9.32 -35.86 -11.45
C ARG A 243 -8.59 -34.59 -11.92
N GLU A 244 -9.33 -33.64 -12.52
CA GLU A 244 -8.80 -32.33 -12.94
C GLU A 244 -8.35 -31.50 -11.72
N PHE A 245 -9.11 -31.52 -10.61
CA PHE A 245 -8.74 -30.89 -9.35
C PHE A 245 -7.51 -31.57 -8.71
N GLU A 246 -7.49 -32.89 -8.59
CA GLU A 246 -6.35 -33.61 -7.97
C GLU A 246 -5.02 -33.38 -8.69
N VAL A 247 -5.03 -33.42 -10.03
CA VAL A 247 -3.83 -33.17 -10.85
C VAL A 247 -3.36 -31.74 -10.67
N THR A 248 -4.26 -30.75 -10.77
CA THR A 248 -3.90 -29.34 -10.63
C THR A 248 -3.41 -29.02 -9.22
N LYS A 249 -4.02 -29.64 -8.19
CA LYS A 249 -3.63 -29.44 -6.79
C LYS A 249 -2.20 -29.93 -6.51
N LYS A 250 -1.79 -31.09 -7.05
CA LYS A 250 -0.41 -31.57 -6.91
C LYS A 250 0.61 -30.58 -7.48
N VAL A 251 0.33 -30.00 -8.65
CA VAL A 251 1.20 -28.98 -9.26
C VAL A 251 1.21 -27.68 -8.43
N LEU A 252 0.09 -27.33 -7.80
CA LEU A 252 0.02 -26.21 -6.87
C LEU A 252 0.87 -26.46 -5.62
N ASP A 253 0.74 -27.63 -4.99
CA ASP A 253 1.49 -28.00 -3.78
C ASP A 253 3.01 -27.97 -4.06
N GLU A 254 3.47 -28.46 -5.21
CA GLU A 254 4.86 -28.34 -5.69
C GLU A 254 5.33 -26.88 -5.84
N VAL A 255 4.48 -26.00 -6.40
CA VAL A 255 4.81 -24.58 -6.59
C VAL A 255 4.85 -23.82 -5.26
N LEU A 256 3.95 -24.13 -4.33
CA LEU A 256 3.94 -23.53 -2.98
C LEU A 256 5.21 -23.90 -2.21
N GLU A 257 5.71 -25.14 -2.36
CA GLU A 257 6.98 -25.55 -1.75
C GLU A 257 8.17 -24.74 -2.30
N GLU A 258 8.21 -24.46 -3.61
CA GLU A 258 9.26 -23.61 -4.21
C GLU A 258 9.14 -22.14 -3.84
N VAL A 259 7.93 -21.57 -3.74
CA VAL A 259 7.72 -20.20 -3.22
C VAL A 259 8.32 -20.08 -1.81
N LYS A 260 7.95 -20.99 -0.90
CA LYS A 260 8.45 -21.02 0.48
C LYS A 260 9.98 -21.13 0.54
N LYS A 261 10.58 -22.01 -0.27
CA LYS A 261 12.05 -22.12 -0.38
C LYS A 261 12.71 -20.82 -0.85
N ILE A 262 12.04 -20.02 -1.67
CA ILE A 262 12.56 -18.72 -2.14
C ILE A 262 12.45 -17.67 -1.03
N GLU A 263 11.31 -17.61 -0.33
CA GLU A 263 11.09 -16.70 0.81
C GLU A 263 12.10 -16.93 1.93
N ASP A 264 12.33 -18.19 2.33
CA ASP A 264 13.34 -18.54 3.34
C ASP A 264 14.75 -18.08 2.92
N ARG A 265 15.11 -18.24 1.64
CA ARG A 265 16.40 -17.77 1.08
C ARG A 265 16.50 -16.25 1.06
N GLN A 266 15.42 -15.53 0.74
CA GLN A 266 15.38 -14.07 0.76
C GLN A 266 15.49 -13.53 2.19
N LYS A 267 14.80 -14.15 3.16
CA LYS A 267 14.89 -13.82 4.59
C LYS A 267 16.31 -13.98 5.12
N GLN A 268 16.95 -15.13 4.89
CA GLN A 268 18.36 -15.36 5.29
C GLN A 268 19.33 -14.36 4.65
N LYS A 269 19.14 -14.02 3.36
CA LYS A 269 19.93 -12.99 2.66
C LYS A 269 19.79 -11.61 3.32
N GLN A 270 18.57 -11.25 3.73
CA GLN A 270 18.29 -9.99 4.44
C GLN A 270 18.86 -9.97 5.86
N GLU A 271 18.73 -11.07 6.62
CA GLU A 271 19.33 -11.22 7.95
C GLU A 271 20.86 -11.12 7.90
N LEU A 272 21.51 -11.76 6.91
CA LEU A 272 22.96 -11.67 6.70
C LEU A 272 23.42 -10.27 6.29
N LEU A 273 22.62 -9.55 5.48
CA LEU A 273 22.85 -8.13 5.18
C LEU A 273 22.78 -7.29 6.46
N ASN A 274 21.69 -7.45 7.23
CA ASN A 274 21.47 -6.73 8.48
C ASN A 274 22.60 -6.98 9.49
N ALA A 275 23.08 -8.23 9.62
CA ALA A 275 24.20 -8.59 10.48
C ALA A 275 25.53 -7.96 10.03
N LYS A 276 25.79 -7.86 8.71
CA LYS A 276 26.97 -7.17 8.17
C LYS A 276 26.92 -5.66 8.43
N PHE A 277 25.75 -5.04 8.31
CA PHE A 277 25.56 -3.63 8.69
C PHE A 277 25.81 -3.41 10.20
N LEU A 278 25.21 -4.23 11.07
CA LEU A 278 25.44 -4.18 12.52
C LEU A 278 26.93 -4.33 12.90
N ASN A 279 27.63 -5.29 12.29
CA ASN A 279 29.06 -5.49 12.53
C ASN A 279 29.94 -4.34 11.99
N THR A 280 29.41 -3.50 11.09
CA THR A 280 30.10 -2.30 10.58
C THR A 280 29.87 -1.09 11.49
N THR A 281 28.76 -1.02 12.24
CA THR A 281 28.55 -0.02 13.30
C THR A 281 29.22 -0.38 14.63
N ASN A 282 29.36 -1.67 14.95
CA ASN A 282 29.95 -2.14 16.22
C ASN A 282 31.44 -1.79 16.44
N THR A 283 32.12 -1.15 15.48
CA THR A 283 33.46 -0.56 15.68
C THR A 283 33.41 0.90 16.19
N ILE A 284 32.23 1.51 16.35
CA ILE A 284 32.07 2.87 16.88
C ILE A 284 30.91 2.95 17.90
N THR A 285 31.00 2.23 19.01
CA THR A 285 30.28 2.56 20.25
C THR A 285 30.93 1.90 21.47
N THR A 286 31.85 2.63 22.11
CA THR A 286 32.15 2.45 23.53
C THR A 286 32.08 3.82 24.18
N ILE A 287 30.99 4.11 24.89
CA ILE A 287 30.84 5.06 26.01
C ILE A 287 29.35 5.02 26.38
N GLU A 288 29.07 4.71 27.64
CA GLU A 288 27.72 4.58 28.20
C GLU A 288 27.19 5.95 28.65
N ASN A 289 25.86 6.14 28.68
CA ASN A 289 25.20 6.74 29.84
C ASN A 289 23.66 6.60 29.81
N ASN A 290 23.18 5.52 30.46
CA ASN A 290 21.93 5.44 31.22
C ASN A 290 20.68 6.21 30.71
N ILE A 291 20.03 5.64 29.69
CA ILE A 291 18.58 5.35 29.61
C ILE A 291 18.32 4.31 28.48
N ASP A 292 19.28 4.11 27.57
CA ASP A 292 19.20 3.31 26.34
C ASP A 292 19.13 1.77 26.50
N GLN A 293 18.32 1.24 27.41
CA GLN A 293 18.03 -0.21 27.42
C GLN A 293 16.89 -0.56 26.45
N VAL A 294 17.29 -1.03 25.28
CA VAL A 294 16.48 -1.69 24.25
C VAL A 294 15.44 -0.78 23.57
N SER A 295 15.93 0.12 22.72
CA SER A 295 15.10 0.66 21.62
C SER A 295 15.59 0.07 20.30
N ASP A 296 14.69 -0.55 19.54
CA ASP A 296 15.00 -1.08 18.21
C ASP A 296 15.53 0.03 17.29
N ASP A 297 16.57 -0.28 16.51
CA ASP A 297 17.14 0.59 15.48
C ASP A 297 16.04 1.20 14.61
N TYR A 298 15.90 2.53 14.65
CA TYR A 298 14.80 3.24 14.01
C TYR A 298 14.76 3.06 12.49
N ARG A 299 15.89 2.69 11.86
CA ARG A 299 15.95 2.36 10.43
C ARG A 299 15.24 1.07 10.06
N LYS A 300 14.94 0.23 11.05
CA LYS A 300 14.24 -1.06 10.88
C LYS A 300 12.79 -1.01 11.35
N LEU A 301 12.39 0.06 12.03
CA LEU A 301 11.02 0.27 12.47
C LEU A 301 10.08 0.47 11.27
N SER A 302 8.93 -0.22 11.31
CA SER A 302 7.89 -0.05 10.31
C SER A 302 7.26 1.34 10.43
N ILE A 303 7.18 2.07 9.32
CA ILE A 303 6.45 3.35 9.22
C ILE A 303 4.96 3.14 9.53
N VAL A 304 4.41 2.02 9.06
CA VAL A 304 3.03 1.60 9.36
C VAL A 304 2.97 1.02 10.76
N PRO A 305 2.08 1.51 11.65
CA PRO A 305 1.94 0.94 12.99
C PRO A 305 1.37 -0.47 12.95
N ASN A 306 1.81 -1.32 13.86
CA ASN A 306 1.22 -2.64 14.07
C ASN A 306 -0.04 -2.56 14.97
N LEU A 307 -0.75 -3.68 15.10
CA LEU A 307 -2.01 -3.72 15.87
C LEU A 307 -1.80 -3.48 17.37
N GLN A 308 -0.69 -3.94 17.95
CA GLN A 308 -0.37 -3.72 19.37
C GLN A 308 -0.10 -2.24 19.63
N GLU A 309 0.60 -1.54 18.73
CA GLU A 309 0.81 -0.09 18.81
C GLU A 309 -0.51 0.69 18.75
N ILE A 310 -1.42 0.30 17.85
CA ILE A 310 -2.76 0.92 17.71
C ILE A 310 -3.67 0.68 18.93
N LEU A 311 -3.50 -0.44 19.64
CA LEU A 311 -4.31 -0.78 20.81
C LEU A 311 -3.64 -0.42 22.16
N SER A 312 -2.36 -0.07 22.16
CA SER A 312 -1.58 0.24 23.36
C SER A 312 -2.17 1.42 24.13
N GLN A 313 -2.53 1.19 25.39
CA GLN A 313 -2.85 2.26 26.35
C GLN A 313 -1.59 2.86 26.99
N GLN A 314 -0.41 2.27 26.77
CA GLN A 314 0.86 2.80 27.25
C GLN A 314 1.41 3.84 26.28
N PRO A 315 1.96 4.97 26.77
CA PRO A 315 2.65 5.92 25.92
C PRO A 315 3.90 5.26 25.30
N PRO A 316 4.24 5.60 24.05
CA PRO A 316 5.46 5.11 23.42
C PRO A 316 6.71 5.61 24.15
N CYS A 317 7.79 4.83 24.07
CA CYS A 317 9.11 5.30 24.49
C CYS A 317 9.63 6.33 23.48
N LEU A 318 9.47 7.61 23.80
CA LEU A 318 9.98 8.75 23.03
C LEU A 318 11.06 9.49 23.79
N ARG A 319 12.11 9.89 23.08
CA ARG A 319 13.05 10.91 23.55
C ARG A 319 12.52 12.30 23.17
N LYS A 320 12.71 13.27 24.06
CA LYS A 320 12.24 14.66 23.84
C LYS A 320 13.02 15.31 22.70
N ASN A 321 12.37 16.23 21.99
CA ASN A 321 13.05 17.09 21.03
C ASN A 321 14.04 18.02 21.75
N ILE A 322 15.24 18.21 21.20
CA ILE A 322 16.20 19.19 21.72
C ILE A 322 15.90 20.52 21.00
N VAL A 323 15.10 21.36 21.65
CA VAL A 323 14.73 22.69 21.12
C VAL A 323 15.87 23.70 21.35
N ASP A 324 16.49 23.63 22.53
CA ASP A 324 17.58 24.49 22.95
C ASP A 324 18.84 23.63 23.17
N GLY A 325 19.86 23.82 22.31
CA GLY A 325 21.13 23.10 22.39
C GLY A 325 21.45 22.22 21.18
N THR A 326 22.60 21.56 21.25
CA THR A 326 23.17 20.74 20.17
C THR A 326 22.78 19.27 20.27
N TYR A 327 22.85 18.55 19.15
CA TYR A 327 22.77 17.09 19.11
C TYR A 327 24.19 16.50 19.04
N ASP A 328 24.45 15.46 19.81
CA ASP A 328 25.77 14.82 19.92
C ASP A 328 26.19 14.16 18.60
N THR A 329 25.23 13.56 17.89
CA THR A 329 25.44 12.83 16.64
C THR A 329 24.25 12.96 15.70
N GLY A 330 24.49 12.74 14.40
CA GLY A 330 23.40 12.60 13.41
C GLY A 330 22.49 11.40 13.71
N GLU A 331 23.00 10.39 14.42
CA GLU A 331 22.24 9.21 14.85
C GLU A 331 21.15 9.60 15.85
N GLN A 332 21.53 10.33 16.90
CA GLN A 332 20.64 10.85 17.93
C GLN A 332 19.57 11.78 17.32
N TYR A 333 19.98 12.69 16.43
CA TYR A 333 19.07 13.58 15.71
C TYR A 333 18.02 12.80 14.90
N LEU A 334 18.44 11.91 14.01
CA LEU A 334 17.53 11.20 13.11
C LEU A 334 16.56 10.30 13.87
N ASP A 335 17.03 9.59 14.90
CA ASP A 335 16.20 8.69 15.71
C ASP A 335 15.15 9.47 16.53
N ILE A 336 15.54 10.59 17.16
CA ILE A 336 14.59 11.50 17.85
C ILE A 336 13.54 12.00 16.87
N HIS A 337 13.94 12.57 15.74
CA HIS A 337 13.00 13.15 14.77
C HIS A 337 12.13 12.10 14.08
N PHE A 338 12.66 10.91 13.77
CA PHE A 338 11.88 9.80 13.21
C PHE A 338 10.79 9.36 14.17
N ARG A 339 11.12 9.09 15.45
CA ARG A 339 10.15 8.61 16.43
C ARG A 339 9.07 9.64 16.73
N LEU A 340 9.45 10.91 16.90
CA LEU A 340 8.48 11.99 17.14
C LEU A 340 7.54 12.19 15.94
N LEU A 341 8.08 12.22 14.72
CA LEU A 341 7.26 12.39 13.51
C LEU A 341 6.36 11.18 13.24
N ARG A 342 6.84 9.96 13.51
CA ARG A 342 6.03 8.74 13.43
C ARG A 342 4.90 8.77 14.46
N GLU A 343 5.19 9.17 15.69
CA GLU A 343 4.20 9.19 16.76
C GLU A 343 3.14 10.28 16.59
N ASP A 344 3.47 11.43 16.01
CA ASP A 344 2.47 12.47 15.66
C ASP A 344 1.34 11.88 14.77
N PHE A 345 1.70 11.01 13.83
CA PHE A 345 0.76 10.24 13.02
C PHE A 345 0.12 9.06 13.79
N VAL A 346 0.92 8.19 14.42
CA VAL A 346 0.43 6.95 15.07
C VAL A 346 -0.43 7.24 16.29
N GLY A 347 -0.01 8.17 17.15
CA GLY A 347 -0.76 8.60 18.34
C GLY A 347 -2.13 9.16 17.97
N THR A 348 -2.21 10.01 16.94
CA THR A 348 -3.49 10.56 16.47
C THR A 348 -4.47 9.46 16.01
N LEU A 349 -3.96 8.42 15.34
CA LEU A 349 -4.76 7.24 14.95
C LEU A 349 -5.16 6.40 16.18
N ARG A 350 -4.21 6.11 17.06
CA ARG A 350 -4.38 5.31 18.29
C ARG A 350 -5.45 5.90 19.20
N ASP A 351 -5.32 7.19 19.54
CA ASP A 351 -6.26 7.91 20.39
C ASP A 351 -7.68 7.88 19.80
N GLY A 352 -7.81 8.07 18.47
CA GLY A 352 -9.08 7.98 17.77
C GLY A 352 -9.72 6.59 17.86
N ILE A 353 -8.92 5.53 17.67
CA ILE A 353 -9.40 4.13 17.77
C ILE A 353 -9.79 3.78 19.21
N GLN A 354 -9.05 4.24 20.21
CA GLN A 354 -9.40 4.07 21.62
C GLN A 354 -10.70 4.78 21.99
N GLN A 355 -10.93 6.00 21.49
CA GLN A 355 -12.19 6.74 21.67
C GLN A 355 -13.37 6.02 21.00
N TYR A 356 -13.16 5.39 19.84
CA TYR A 356 -14.16 4.54 19.19
C TYR A 356 -14.50 3.30 20.03
N LEU A 357 -13.49 2.55 20.48
CA LEU A 357 -13.66 1.33 21.29
C LEU A 357 -14.33 1.60 22.64
N SER A 358 -14.01 2.73 23.28
CA SER A 358 -14.63 3.19 24.53
C SER A 358 -16.03 3.83 24.35
N LYS A 359 -16.54 3.88 23.12
CA LYS A 359 -17.88 4.40 22.76
C LYS A 359 -18.13 5.86 23.20
N VAL A 360 -17.07 6.66 23.24
CA VAL A 360 -17.15 8.11 23.48
C VAL A 360 -17.96 8.78 22.35
N PRO A 361 -18.64 9.92 22.59
CA PRO A 361 -19.38 10.61 21.52
C PRO A 361 -18.50 10.99 20.32
N ARG A 362 -18.85 10.50 19.12
CA ARG A 362 -18.08 10.60 17.86
C ARG A 362 -17.69 12.01 17.39
N LYS A 363 -18.14 13.08 18.05
CA LYS A 363 -17.87 14.48 17.64
C LYS A 363 -16.41 14.91 17.85
N ASN A 364 -15.68 14.22 18.74
CA ASN A 364 -14.34 14.65 19.18
C ASN A 364 -13.21 13.72 18.68
N PHE A 365 -13.51 12.80 17.76
CA PHE A 365 -12.54 11.80 17.32
C PHE A 365 -11.59 12.41 16.28
N ASN A 366 -10.29 12.15 16.44
CA ASN A 366 -9.26 12.53 15.45
C ASN A 366 -9.21 11.59 14.22
N ILE A 367 -10.28 10.81 14.02
CA ILE A 367 -10.45 9.82 12.96
C ILE A 367 -11.85 9.92 12.36
N ARG A 368 -12.03 9.36 11.17
CA ARG A 368 -13.34 9.20 10.52
C ARG A 368 -13.66 7.72 10.43
N ILE A 369 -14.88 7.36 10.82
CA ILE A 369 -15.33 5.97 10.85
C ILE A 369 -16.41 5.77 9.79
N TYR A 370 -16.28 4.69 9.04
CA TYR A 370 -17.25 4.22 8.06
C TYR A 370 -17.65 2.79 8.48
N GLU A 371 -18.89 2.66 8.94
CA GLU A 371 -19.52 1.38 9.26
C GLU A 371 -20.24 0.83 8.02
N ASN A 372 -20.62 -0.46 8.06
CA ASN A 372 -21.32 -1.16 6.96
C ASN A 372 -20.60 -1.04 5.60
N VAL A 373 -19.26 -1.10 5.61
CA VAL A 373 -18.45 -1.11 4.39
C VAL A 373 -18.38 -2.53 3.85
N HIS A 374 -18.67 -2.73 2.57
CA HIS A 374 -18.72 -4.06 1.95
C HIS A 374 -17.66 -4.24 0.86
N LEU A 375 -17.04 -5.42 0.83
CA LEU A 375 -16.05 -5.78 -0.19
C LEU A 375 -16.73 -6.23 -1.49
N LEU A 376 -16.51 -5.48 -2.58
CA LEU A 376 -17.02 -5.83 -3.91
C LEU A 376 -16.06 -6.79 -4.64
N GLY A 377 -14.77 -6.57 -4.50
CA GLY A 377 -13.75 -7.38 -5.16
C GLY A 377 -12.34 -6.85 -5.02
N SER A 378 -11.41 -7.64 -5.55
CA SER A 378 -9.99 -7.37 -5.67
C SER A 378 -9.57 -7.39 -7.14
N ARG A 379 -8.54 -6.62 -7.46
CA ARG A 379 -7.78 -6.66 -8.72
C ARG A 379 -6.30 -6.44 -8.43
N LEU A 380 -5.42 -7.08 -9.18
CA LEU A 380 -4.02 -6.67 -9.25
C LEU A 380 -3.93 -5.38 -10.10
N ILE A 381 -2.91 -4.56 -9.89
CA ILE A 381 -2.56 -3.41 -10.74
C ILE A 381 -1.10 -3.55 -11.20
N PRO A 382 -0.64 -2.76 -12.20
CA PRO A 382 0.77 -2.74 -12.57
C PRO A 382 1.63 -2.37 -11.36
N GLN A 383 2.91 -2.73 -11.39
CA GLN A 383 3.80 -2.64 -10.22
C GLN A 383 3.37 -3.54 -9.05
N GLY A 384 2.61 -4.61 -9.27
CA GLY A 384 2.28 -5.65 -8.28
C GLY A 384 1.49 -5.16 -7.05
N GLY A 385 0.75 -4.06 -7.17
CA GLY A 385 -0.17 -3.60 -6.13
C GLY A 385 -1.43 -4.47 -6.11
N LEU A 386 -1.96 -4.77 -4.93
CA LEU A 386 -3.29 -5.40 -4.80
C LEU A 386 -4.28 -4.31 -4.37
N VAL A 387 -5.35 -4.15 -5.14
CA VAL A 387 -6.36 -3.11 -4.96
C VAL A 387 -7.74 -3.73 -4.75
N TYR A 388 -8.46 -3.23 -3.76
CA TYR A 388 -9.78 -3.69 -3.37
C TYR A 388 -10.81 -2.59 -3.58
N ASP A 389 -11.96 -2.94 -4.15
CA ASP A 389 -13.11 -2.03 -4.26
C ASP A 389 -14.06 -2.24 -3.09
N LEU A 390 -14.33 -1.16 -2.37
CA LEU A 390 -15.18 -1.12 -1.19
C LEU A 390 -16.40 -0.24 -1.45
N LEU A 391 -17.58 -0.74 -1.11
CA LEU A 391 -18.84 0.00 -1.10
C LEU A 391 -19.07 0.60 0.30
N LEU A 392 -19.29 1.91 0.36
CA LEU A 392 -19.62 2.63 1.59
C LEU A 392 -21.13 2.65 1.82
N ASP A 393 -21.56 2.71 3.09
CA ASP A 393 -22.97 2.86 3.48
C ASP A 393 -23.61 4.08 2.83
N SER A 394 -24.56 3.86 1.93
CA SER A 394 -25.25 4.91 1.19
C SER A 394 -26.05 5.86 2.09
N THR A 395 -26.49 5.41 3.28
CA THR A 395 -27.25 6.24 4.24
C THR A 395 -26.38 7.31 4.90
N ILE A 396 -25.06 7.11 4.92
CA ILE A 396 -24.07 8.07 5.43
C ILE A 396 -23.39 8.79 4.25
N ALA A 397 -22.95 8.03 3.25
CA ALA A 397 -22.18 8.54 2.12
C ALA A 397 -22.95 9.55 1.24
N SER A 398 -24.27 9.39 1.09
CA SER A 398 -25.13 10.35 0.36
C SER A 398 -25.22 11.73 1.02
N LYS A 399 -24.95 11.84 2.33
CA LYS A 399 -25.00 13.11 3.09
C LYS A 399 -23.69 13.90 3.00
N ILE A 400 -22.68 13.37 2.33
CA ILE A 400 -21.34 13.96 2.23
C ILE A 400 -21.20 14.63 0.85
N ASN A 401 -20.94 15.94 0.84
CA ASN A 401 -20.44 16.62 -0.36
C ASN A 401 -19.00 16.15 -0.62
N TRP A 402 -18.84 15.08 -1.39
CA TRP A 402 -17.54 14.46 -1.64
C TRP A 402 -16.59 15.41 -2.38
N THR A 403 -17.08 16.17 -3.35
CA THR A 403 -16.30 17.13 -4.16
C THR A 403 -15.49 18.09 -3.28
N ASN A 404 -16.10 18.66 -2.25
CA ASN A 404 -15.44 19.58 -1.31
C ASN A 404 -14.84 18.90 -0.07
N SER A 405 -15.00 17.57 0.06
CA SER A 405 -14.56 16.84 1.24
C SER A 405 -13.11 16.38 1.13
N ARG A 406 -12.30 16.69 2.15
CA ARG A 406 -10.97 16.09 2.39
C ARG A 406 -11.04 14.65 2.94
N ARG A 407 -12.18 13.96 2.82
CA ARG A 407 -12.35 12.53 3.17
C ARG A 407 -11.83 11.64 2.07
N LEU A 408 -11.18 10.55 2.47
CA LEU A 408 -10.74 9.46 1.60
C LEU A 408 -9.95 9.99 0.38
N ILE A 409 -9.04 10.94 0.61
CA ILE A 409 -8.16 11.46 -0.45
C ILE A 409 -7.08 10.43 -0.79
N TYR A 410 -6.64 10.40 -2.05
CA TYR A 410 -5.58 9.51 -2.54
C TYR A 410 -4.38 9.49 -1.59
N GLY A 411 -3.84 8.30 -1.31
CA GLY A 411 -2.71 8.12 -0.41
C GLY A 411 -3.03 8.19 1.08
N ASN A 412 -4.24 8.60 1.50
CA ASN A 412 -4.56 8.65 2.94
C ASN A 412 -4.68 7.24 3.54
N PHE A 413 -4.25 7.08 4.79
CA PHE A 413 -4.15 5.79 5.47
C PHE A 413 -5.49 5.32 6.04
N LEU A 414 -5.75 4.02 5.91
CA LEU A 414 -6.98 3.35 6.30
C LEU A 414 -6.67 2.10 7.12
N VAL A 415 -7.46 1.87 8.16
CA VAL A 415 -7.50 0.62 8.94
C VAL A 415 -8.86 -0.03 8.71
N LEU A 416 -8.88 -1.29 8.27
CA LEU A 416 -10.11 -2.08 8.14
C LEU A 416 -10.13 -3.22 9.17
N THR A 417 -11.30 -3.49 9.75
CA THR A 417 -11.54 -4.64 10.64
C THR A 417 -12.96 -5.18 10.46
N PHE A 418 -13.18 -6.46 10.74
CA PHE A 418 -14.51 -7.09 10.81
C PHE A 418 -14.86 -7.60 12.21
N ASN A 419 -13.94 -7.49 13.17
CA ASN A 419 -13.99 -8.17 14.47
C ASN A 419 -13.54 -7.26 15.63
N ASN A 420 -13.93 -5.97 15.58
CA ASN A 420 -13.62 -4.98 16.62
C ASN A 420 -12.12 -4.91 16.99
N PHE A 421 -11.25 -4.84 15.98
CA PHE A 421 -9.80 -4.72 16.14
C PHE A 421 -9.09 -5.94 16.76
N GLN A 422 -9.73 -7.12 16.79
CA GLN A 422 -8.99 -8.38 17.07
C GLN A 422 -8.00 -8.71 15.94
N SER A 423 -8.35 -8.39 14.70
CA SER A 423 -7.42 -8.31 13.57
C SER A 423 -7.75 -7.09 12.70
N CYS A 424 -6.77 -6.64 11.92
CA CYS A 424 -6.86 -5.43 11.10
C CYS A 424 -6.18 -5.63 9.75
N ALA A 425 -6.48 -4.79 8.77
CA ALA A 425 -5.72 -4.70 7.52
C ALA A 425 -5.52 -3.24 7.13
N TYR A 426 -4.33 -2.92 6.62
CA TYR A 426 -3.88 -1.55 6.38
C TYR A 426 -3.79 -1.23 4.89
N PHE A 427 -4.36 -0.09 4.52
CA PHE A 427 -4.46 0.34 3.13
C PHE A 427 -4.19 1.84 2.99
N THR A 428 -3.90 2.25 1.76
CA THR A 428 -4.08 3.65 1.33
C THR A 428 -5.21 3.75 0.32
N VAL A 429 -5.84 4.92 0.20
CA VAL A 429 -6.79 5.19 -0.89
C VAL A 429 -6.06 5.23 -2.23
N GLU A 430 -6.50 4.44 -3.20
CA GLU A 430 -5.96 4.42 -4.58
C GLU A 430 -6.85 5.21 -5.55
N ASP A 431 -8.18 5.12 -5.42
CA ASP A 431 -9.11 5.93 -6.21
C ASP A 431 -10.40 6.23 -5.44
N ARG A 432 -10.94 7.43 -5.66
CA ARG A 432 -12.26 7.88 -5.19
C ARG A 432 -13.13 8.48 -6.31
N SER A 433 -12.78 8.28 -7.59
CA SER A 433 -13.53 8.80 -8.74
C SER A 433 -15.00 8.35 -8.78
N GLN A 434 -15.29 7.16 -8.24
CA GLN A 434 -16.63 6.56 -8.21
C GLN A 434 -17.45 6.92 -6.95
N ILE A 435 -16.85 7.60 -5.96
CA ILE A 435 -17.44 7.75 -4.62
C ILE A 435 -18.74 8.57 -4.65
N GLU A 436 -18.80 9.61 -5.48
CA GLU A 436 -19.94 10.53 -5.55
C GLU A 436 -21.16 9.91 -6.25
N LYS A 437 -20.92 8.99 -7.19
CA LYS A 437 -21.97 8.38 -8.04
C LYS A 437 -22.40 6.99 -7.59
N ARG A 438 -21.49 6.24 -6.96
CA ARG A 438 -21.68 4.82 -6.61
C ARG A 438 -21.33 4.49 -5.17
N PHE A 439 -20.80 5.45 -4.40
CA PHE A 439 -20.25 5.23 -3.05
C PHE A 439 -19.14 4.17 -3.00
N ILE A 440 -18.42 3.98 -4.12
CA ILE A 440 -17.30 3.04 -4.24
C ILE A 440 -15.97 3.80 -4.10
N ILE A 441 -15.05 3.22 -3.33
CA ILE A 441 -13.63 3.58 -3.30
C ILE A 441 -12.77 2.39 -3.68
N SER A 442 -11.60 2.65 -4.25
CA SER A 442 -10.54 1.65 -4.41
C SER A 442 -9.44 1.90 -3.38
N VAL A 443 -8.99 0.86 -2.69
CA VAL A 443 -7.96 0.93 -1.65
C VAL A 443 -6.83 -0.08 -1.93
N LYS A 444 -5.59 0.28 -1.64
CA LYS A 444 -4.38 -0.47 -2.03
C LYS A 444 -3.62 -1.01 -0.83
N THR A 445 -3.18 -2.26 -0.93
CA THR A 445 -2.31 -2.88 0.07
C THR A 445 -0.97 -2.16 0.16
N LEU A 446 -0.54 -1.82 1.37
CA LEU A 446 0.80 -1.29 1.60
C LEU A 446 1.85 -2.40 1.43
N LYS A 447 2.89 -2.13 0.62
CA LYS A 447 4.02 -3.05 0.39
C LYS A 447 5.07 -3.04 1.50
N GLU A 448 5.01 -2.07 2.41
CA GLU A 448 6.08 -1.76 3.37
C GLU A 448 5.92 -2.47 4.73
N LEU A 449 5.06 -3.49 4.81
CA LEU A 449 4.77 -4.23 6.05
C LEU A 449 5.86 -5.26 6.43
N ASN A 450 6.99 -5.28 5.70
CA ASN A 450 7.93 -6.41 5.55
C ASN A 450 8.66 -6.93 6.80
N ASN A 451 8.47 -6.37 8.00
CA ASN A 451 9.30 -6.69 9.16
C ASN A 451 8.59 -7.32 10.37
N PHE A 452 7.25 -7.39 10.43
CA PHE A 452 6.56 -7.96 11.60
C PHE A 452 5.31 -8.75 11.25
N GLU A 453 5.04 -9.77 12.07
CA GLU A 453 3.82 -10.59 12.11
C GLU A 453 2.61 -9.73 12.52
N GLN A 454 2.24 -8.78 11.67
CA GLN A 454 0.96 -8.10 11.80
C GLN A 454 -0.13 -9.12 11.51
N ILE A 455 -1.10 -9.26 12.41
CA ILE A 455 -2.29 -10.10 12.22
C ILE A 455 -3.16 -9.44 11.14
N GLN A 456 -2.71 -9.57 9.90
CA GLN A 456 -3.26 -8.90 8.74
C GLN A 456 -4.44 -9.72 8.21
N ILE A 457 -5.59 -9.08 8.11
CA ILE A 457 -6.73 -9.71 7.47
C ILE A 457 -6.49 -9.75 5.95
N ASN A 458 -6.39 -10.95 5.39
CA ASN A 458 -6.50 -11.13 3.97
C ASN A 458 -7.95 -10.88 3.52
N LEU A 459 -8.22 -9.75 2.87
CA LEU A 459 -9.60 -9.41 2.45
C LEU A 459 -10.17 -10.42 1.45
N ASP A 460 -9.34 -11.18 0.73
CA ASP A 460 -9.79 -12.26 -0.16
C ASP A 460 -10.34 -13.49 0.58
N GLU A 461 -10.05 -13.64 1.87
CA GLU A 461 -10.55 -14.71 2.73
C GLU A 461 -11.95 -14.40 3.26
N ILE A 462 -12.22 -13.13 3.62
CA ILE A 462 -13.51 -12.69 4.18
C ILE A 462 -14.67 -12.99 3.21
N ASP A 463 -15.81 -13.40 3.74
CA ASP A 463 -17.07 -13.42 2.99
C ASP A 463 -17.48 -11.99 2.60
N ARG A 464 -17.96 -11.82 1.36
CA ARG A 464 -18.46 -10.54 0.84
C ARG A 464 -19.76 -10.10 1.53
N SER A 465 -20.46 -11.01 2.20
CA SER A 465 -21.62 -10.67 3.03
C SER A 465 -21.25 -9.89 4.30
N CYS A 466 -20.01 -10.03 4.79
CA CYS A 466 -19.57 -9.36 6.01
C CYS A 466 -19.57 -7.84 5.87
N SER A 467 -20.09 -7.15 6.88
CA SER A 467 -19.91 -5.71 7.07
C SER A 467 -18.56 -5.44 7.74
N LEU A 468 -17.78 -4.56 7.13
CA LEU A 468 -16.49 -4.10 7.64
C LEU A 468 -16.66 -2.74 8.33
N THR A 469 -15.84 -2.49 9.35
CA THR A 469 -15.58 -1.14 9.87
C THR A 469 -14.28 -0.65 9.26
N MET A 470 -14.33 0.51 8.60
CA MET A 470 -13.16 1.20 8.07
C MET A 470 -12.93 2.49 8.83
N ILE A 471 -11.69 2.71 9.25
CA ILE A 471 -11.24 3.94 9.91
C ILE A 471 -10.24 4.65 9.00
N GLU A 472 -10.46 5.94 8.78
CA GLU A 472 -9.58 6.85 8.07
C GLU A 472 -8.97 7.83 9.08
N THR A 473 -7.65 8.00 9.06
CA THR A 473 -6.98 9.03 9.85
C THR A 473 -7.32 10.44 9.32
N MET A 474 -7.40 11.43 10.22
CA MET A 474 -7.49 12.83 9.80
C MET A 474 -6.13 13.44 9.39
N VAL A 475 -5.02 12.77 9.74
CA VAL A 475 -3.65 13.15 9.38
C VAL A 475 -3.29 12.56 8.01
N TYR A 476 -2.80 13.38 7.08
CA TYR A 476 -2.54 12.92 5.72
C TYR A 476 -1.23 12.11 5.61
N PHE A 477 -1.37 10.79 5.48
CA PHE A 477 -0.24 9.84 5.56
C PHE A 477 0.90 10.07 4.56
N GLU A 478 0.62 10.43 3.30
CA GLU A 478 1.67 10.72 2.30
C GLU A 478 2.44 12.02 2.55
N ALA A 479 2.07 12.83 3.55
CA ALA A 479 2.96 13.89 4.07
C ALA A 479 4.06 13.34 5.00
N TYR A 480 3.84 12.17 5.62
CA TYR A 480 4.74 11.58 6.62
C TYR A 480 5.58 10.46 6.01
N ARG A 481 4.98 9.56 5.24
CA ARG A 481 5.63 8.35 4.70
C ARG A 481 6.92 8.63 3.91
N PRO A 482 6.97 9.58 2.95
CA PRO A 482 8.22 9.88 2.24
C PRO A 482 9.31 10.48 3.15
N VAL A 483 8.91 11.28 4.16
CA VAL A 483 9.85 11.91 5.10
C VAL A 483 10.43 10.88 6.06
N LEU A 484 9.60 9.99 6.62
CA LEU A 484 10.03 8.90 7.48
C LEU A 484 10.97 7.94 6.74
N ASN A 485 10.65 7.55 5.50
CA ASN A 485 11.53 6.77 4.63
C ASN A 485 12.89 7.48 4.42
N ALA A 486 12.88 8.79 4.16
CA ALA A 486 14.12 9.56 3.99
C ALA A 486 14.97 9.58 5.27
N LEU A 487 14.37 9.80 6.44
CA LEU A 487 15.07 9.80 7.73
C LEU A 487 15.79 8.46 8.01
N GLN A 488 15.21 7.33 7.61
CA GLN A 488 15.83 6.00 7.76
C GLN A 488 17.06 5.79 6.85
N ILE A 489 17.12 6.51 5.71
CA ILE A 489 18.16 6.37 4.69
C ILE A 489 19.34 7.34 4.89
N ILE A 490 19.13 8.49 5.56
CA ILE A 490 20.17 9.51 5.74
C ILE A 490 21.36 8.96 6.56
N PRO A 491 22.61 9.15 6.10
CA PRO A 491 23.79 8.72 6.84
C PRO A 491 24.00 9.59 8.09
N SER A 492 24.17 8.96 9.25
CA SER A 492 24.39 9.61 10.54
C SER A 492 25.85 10.00 10.85
N ASN A 493 26.78 9.65 9.96
CA ASN A 493 28.22 9.82 10.14
C ASN A 493 28.71 11.20 9.64
N HIS A 494 30.01 11.32 9.33
CA HIS A 494 30.62 12.53 8.78
C HIS A 494 29.99 13.06 7.47
N ARG A 495 29.10 12.29 6.82
CA ARG A 495 28.33 12.70 5.62
C ARG A 495 26.94 13.23 5.95
N PHE A 496 26.59 13.40 7.22
CA PHE A 496 25.29 13.93 7.64
C PHE A 496 25.06 15.33 7.03
N PRO A 497 23.99 15.53 6.23
CA PRO A 497 23.73 16.80 5.55
C PRO A 497 23.59 17.96 6.54
N LEU A 498 24.28 19.08 6.27
CA LEU A 498 24.23 20.29 7.10
C LEU A 498 24.58 20.06 8.59
N GLY A 499 25.36 19.03 8.94
CA GLY A 499 25.61 18.66 10.34
C GLY A 499 26.25 19.74 11.22
N SER A 500 27.02 20.67 10.64
CA SER A 500 27.52 21.86 11.35
C SER A 500 26.36 22.75 11.84
N PHE A 501 25.35 22.97 10.99
CA PHE A 501 24.20 23.80 11.30
C PHE A 501 23.14 23.07 12.14
N LEU A 502 22.78 21.83 11.75
CA LEU A 502 21.68 21.09 12.40
C LEU A 502 22.07 20.42 13.72
N LEU A 503 23.31 19.94 13.85
CA LEU A 503 23.75 19.23 15.06
C LEU A 503 24.50 20.19 16.00
N LYS A 504 25.43 20.99 15.45
CA LYS A 504 26.35 21.84 16.23
C LYS A 504 25.94 23.31 16.34
N LEU A 505 24.83 23.72 15.69
CA LEU A 505 24.32 25.09 15.68
C LEU A 505 25.38 26.16 15.30
N THR A 506 26.29 25.85 14.37
CA THR A 506 27.33 26.79 13.95
C THR A 506 26.76 27.95 13.15
N ASN A 507 26.97 29.19 13.60
CA ASN A 507 26.62 30.40 12.84
C ASN A 507 27.71 30.81 11.81
N GLU A 508 28.80 30.05 11.72
CA GLU A 508 29.91 30.30 10.79
C GLU A 508 29.53 29.91 9.35
N MET A 509 29.02 30.88 8.61
CA MET A 509 28.72 30.75 7.18
C MET A 509 30.02 30.92 6.38
N THR A 510 30.67 29.80 6.04
CA THR A 510 31.78 29.82 5.07
C THR A 510 31.26 29.95 3.64
N THR A 511 31.98 30.68 2.80
CA THR A 511 31.70 30.77 1.37
C THR A 511 31.82 29.38 0.72
N PRO A 512 30.81 28.89 -0.03
CA PRO A 512 30.89 27.60 -0.71
C PRO A 512 32.11 27.46 -1.63
N ASP A 513 32.77 26.29 -1.63
CA ASP A 513 34.04 26.02 -2.35
C ASP A 513 34.03 26.33 -3.86
N TYR A 514 32.85 26.34 -4.49
CA TYR A 514 32.68 26.67 -5.90
C TYR A 514 32.69 28.19 -6.19
N ILE A 515 32.50 29.03 -5.17
CA ILE A 515 32.60 30.49 -5.26
C ILE A 515 34.04 30.87 -4.92
N LYS A 516 34.80 31.20 -5.96
CA LYS A 516 36.18 31.69 -5.85
C LYS A 516 36.18 33.22 -5.86
N PRO A 517 37.27 33.88 -5.42
CA PRO A 517 37.39 35.35 -5.54
C PRO A 517 37.27 35.88 -6.97
N THR A 518 37.45 35.02 -7.98
CA THR A 518 37.30 35.30 -9.41
C THR A 518 35.94 34.91 -9.99
N THR A 519 34.99 34.43 -9.18
CA THR A 519 33.65 34.05 -9.66
C THR A 519 32.86 35.31 -9.95
N THR A 520 32.63 35.60 -11.24
CA THR A 520 31.71 36.63 -11.69
C THR A 520 30.33 36.04 -11.96
N TYR A 521 29.28 36.81 -11.65
CA TYR A 521 27.90 36.49 -11.97
C TYR A 521 27.46 37.36 -13.15
N ASP A 522 26.81 36.75 -14.13
CA ASP A 522 26.08 37.45 -15.19
C ASP A 522 24.68 37.77 -14.66
N PHE A 523 24.26 39.04 -14.71
CA PHE A 523 23.06 39.58 -14.03
C PHE A 523 22.11 40.27 -15.02
#